data_AF-A0A9W6SW44-F1
#
_entry.id   AF-A0A9W6SW44-F1
#
_cell.length_a   1.000
_cell.length_b   1.000
_cell.length_c   1.000
_cell.angle_alpha   90.00
_cell.angle_beta   90.00
_cell.angle_gamma   90.00
#
_symmetry.space_group_name_H-M   'P 1'
#
loop_
_entity.id
_entity.type
_entity.pdbx_description
1 polymer ?
#
loop_
_entity_poly.entity_id
_entity_poly.type
_entity_poly.pdbx_seq_one_letter_code
_entity_poly.pdbx_strand_id
1 'polypeptide(L)'
;MIRGPIRVQNIGIFSLGKHSTFNANNSGISRRDFFKLAGFGKGDTSNRSDSGQSYVVNKKFVHPQSLIYELVSGVDKYEQFIPYCTKSFINEKDDKGEPIKGGLRVGFKQFDEEFVCDLTCNKPQLVIAESITHSLFKYLYTEWKIDSVDDKHCKAQLTLRYEFKSELYNTVSALFAQHVATLMTKAFERRAYEVAKSRK
;
A
#
# COMPACT_ATOMS: atom_id res chain seq x y z
N MET A 1 -17.46 -36.99 12.64
CA MET A 1 -16.12 -36.99 13.26
C MET A 1 -15.08 -37.28 12.18
N ILE A 2 -14.11 -36.36 12.03
CA ILE A 2 -12.71 -36.59 11.57
C ILE A 2 -12.39 -36.69 10.05
N ARG A 3 -11.45 -35.81 9.63
CA ARG A 3 -10.51 -35.80 8.46
C ARG A 3 -11.13 -35.59 7.06
N GLY A 4 -10.61 -34.78 6.15
CA GLY A 4 -9.33 -34.09 5.92
C GLY A 4 -9.34 -33.55 4.46
N PRO A 5 -8.34 -32.78 4.00
CA PRO A 5 -8.51 -31.75 2.97
C PRO A 5 -8.33 -32.24 1.52
N ILE A 6 -9.05 -31.62 0.57
CA ILE A 6 -8.83 -31.83 -0.87
C ILE A 6 -7.82 -30.79 -1.39
N ARG A 7 -6.70 -31.36 -1.81
CA ARG A 7 -5.57 -30.84 -2.56
C ARG A 7 -6.01 -30.32 -3.92
N VAL A 8 -5.73 -29.06 -4.25
CA VAL A 8 -5.78 -28.56 -5.64
C VAL A 8 -4.34 -28.45 -6.15
N GLN A 9 -4.15 -29.00 -7.34
CA GLN A 9 -2.89 -29.35 -7.96
C GLN A 9 -2.13 -28.15 -8.52
N ASN A 10 -0.81 -28.34 -8.54
CA ASN A 10 0.19 -27.62 -9.32
C ASN A 10 -0.23 -27.40 -10.78
N ILE A 11 -0.04 -26.18 -11.26
CA ILE A 11 0.38 -25.92 -12.64
C ILE A 11 1.76 -25.27 -12.52
N GLY A 12 2.80 -26.03 -12.84
CA GLY A 12 4.15 -25.51 -12.97
C GLY A 12 4.53 -25.49 -14.44
N ILE A 13 5.12 -24.39 -14.91
CA ILE A 13 6.11 -24.29 -16.01
C ILE A 13 6.82 -22.95 -15.74
N PHE A 14 8.07 -22.89 -15.27
CA PHE A 14 9.27 -23.00 -16.09
C PHE A 14 10.48 -23.52 -15.29
N SER A 15 11.18 -24.44 -15.95
CA SER A 15 12.38 -25.16 -15.53
C SER A 15 13.63 -24.28 -15.60
N LEU A 16 14.47 -24.32 -14.56
CA LEU A 16 15.86 -23.88 -14.59
C LEU A 16 16.76 -25.07 -14.94
N GLY A 17 17.35 -25.06 -16.14
CA GLY A 17 18.44 -25.94 -16.53
C GLY A 17 19.80 -25.34 -16.19
N LYS A 18 20.67 -26.13 -15.54
CA LYS A 18 22.03 -25.79 -15.09
C LYS A 18 23.10 -26.30 -16.07
N HIS A 19 24.23 -25.57 -16.12
CA HIS A 19 25.64 -25.97 -16.45
C HIS A 19 25.94 -26.50 -17.88
N SER A 20 27.07 -26.24 -18.54
CA SER A 20 28.45 -26.07 -18.06
C SER A 20 29.38 -25.36 -19.08
N THR A 21 30.36 -24.60 -18.55
CA THR A 21 31.76 -24.37 -18.99
C THR A 21 32.17 -24.32 -20.48
N PHE A 22 32.74 -23.18 -20.89
CA PHE A 22 33.91 -23.14 -21.79
C PHE A 22 34.84 -21.97 -21.45
N ASN A 23 36.13 -22.21 -21.61
CA ASN A 23 37.30 -21.43 -21.19
C ASN A 23 37.89 -20.64 -22.37
N ALA A 24 38.41 -19.42 -22.15
CA ALA A 24 39.71 -18.94 -22.66
C ALA A 24 39.89 -17.41 -22.52
N ASN A 25 40.79 -17.04 -21.61
CA ASN A 25 41.90 -16.08 -21.70
C ASN A 25 41.78 -14.67 -22.35
N ASN A 26 42.37 -13.73 -21.58
CA ASN A 26 43.01 -12.45 -21.93
C ASN A 26 42.04 -11.32 -22.34
N SER A 27 42.16 -10.08 -21.89
CA SER A 27 43.22 -9.30 -21.26
C SER A 27 42.55 -8.12 -20.53
N GLY A 28 43.19 -7.61 -19.47
CA GLY A 28 42.56 -6.66 -18.55
C GLY A 28 42.08 -5.34 -19.17
N ILE A 29 41.06 -4.74 -18.54
CA ILE A 29 40.82 -3.30 -18.43
C ILE A 29 39.94 -3.06 -17.20
N SER A 30 40.53 -2.35 -16.24
CA SER A 30 39.97 -1.33 -15.34
C SER A 30 38.49 -1.42 -14.90
N ARG A 31 38.28 -1.65 -13.59
CA ARG A 31 37.05 -1.27 -12.86
C ARG A 31 36.83 0.22 -13.01
N ARG A 32 35.68 0.64 -13.57
CA ARG A 32 35.20 2.02 -13.44
C ARG A 32 33.72 2.09 -13.11
N ASP A 33 33.51 2.72 -11.97
CA ASP A 33 32.31 3.35 -11.43
C ASP A 33 31.41 3.96 -12.50
N PHE A 34 30.18 3.44 -12.62
CA PHE A 34 29.27 3.84 -13.68
C PHE A 34 28.22 4.88 -13.31
N PHE A 35 28.10 5.31 -12.05
CA PHE A 35 27.16 6.39 -11.72
C PHE A 35 27.69 7.33 -10.64
N LYS A 36 28.69 8.14 -11.02
CA LYS A 36 28.82 9.52 -10.55
C LYS A 36 28.36 10.46 -11.67
N LEU A 37 27.11 10.88 -11.62
CA LEU A 37 26.68 12.12 -12.28
C LEU A 37 25.97 12.98 -11.23
N ALA A 38 26.75 13.86 -10.61
CA ALA A 38 26.25 14.99 -9.86
C ALA A 38 26.67 16.25 -10.61
N GLY A 39 25.73 17.18 -10.76
CA GLY A 39 26.00 18.53 -11.23
C GLY A 39 24.73 19.33 -11.36
N PHE A 40 24.12 19.76 -10.24
CA PHE A 40 23.57 21.10 -10.03
C PHE A 40 23.07 21.25 -8.58
N GLY A 41 23.59 22.28 -7.88
CA GLY A 41 22.92 22.91 -6.74
C GLY A 41 23.41 22.52 -5.33
N LYS A 42 24.31 23.33 -4.77
CA LYS A 42 24.71 23.36 -3.35
C LYS A 42 23.66 24.15 -2.55
N GLY A 43 23.18 23.58 -1.45
CA GLY A 43 22.37 24.26 -0.42
C GLY A 43 22.43 23.45 0.87
N ASP A 44 23.05 24.03 1.90
CA ASP A 44 23.23 23.41 3.21
C ASP A 44 21.89 23.13 3.91
N THR A 45 21.74 21.94 4.48
CA THR A 45 21.03 21.70 5.75
C THR A 45 21.27 20.26 6.19
N SER A 46 21.62 20.09 7.47
CA SER A 46 21.72 18.80 8.13
C SER A 46 20.41 18.02 8.01
N ASN A 47 20.30 17.12 7.04
CA ASN A 47 19.14 16.27 6.89
C ASN A 47 19.53 14.82 7.18
N ARG A 48 18.98 14.29 8.29
CA ARG A 48 18.81 12.85 8.46
C ARG A 48 18.27 12.31 7.13
N SER A 49 18.94 11.30 6.57
CA SER A 49 18.43 10.60 5.41
C SER A 49 17.05 10.03 5.75
N ASP A 50 16.00 10.71 5.30
CA ASP A 50 14.64 10.19 5.30
C ASP A 50 14.62 9.06 4.27
N SER A 51 14.92 7.85 4.71
CA SER A 51 14.96 6.63 3.90
C SER A 51 13.57 6.12 3.53
N GLY A 52 12.51 6.83 3.94
CA GLY A 52 11.14 6.52 3.62
C GLY A 52 10.80 6.71 2.15
N GLN A 53 9.89 5.87 1.66
CA GLN A 53 9.30 6.01 0.33
C GLN A 53 7.96 6.73 0.43
N SER A 54 7.66 7.58 -0.54
CA SER A 54 6.42 8.36 -0.60
C SER A 54 5.76 8.21 -1.97
N TYR A 55 4.48 7.89 -1.98
CA TYR A 55 3.66 7.70 -3.17
C TYR A 55 2.38 8.52 -3.06
N VAL A 56 2.01 9.16 -4.15
CA VAL A 56 0.75 9.92 -4.25
C VAL A 56 -0.03 9.43 -5.45
N VAL A 57 -1.29 9.03 -5.20
CA VAL A 57 -2.23 8.60 -6.23
C VAL A 57 -3.45 9.50 -6.20
N ASN A 58 -3.83 10.03 -7.36
CA ASN A 58 -5.01 10.85 -7.52
C ASN A 58 -6.05 10.06 -8.32
N LYS A 59 -7.30 10.03 -7.85
CA LYS A 59 -8.41 9.38 -8.53
C LYS A 59 -9.66 10.25 -8.48
N LYS A 60 -10.34 10.35 -9.62
CA LYS A 60 -11.69 10.93 -9.72
C LYS A 60 -12.71 9.81 -9.57
N PHE A 61 -13.77 10.08 -8.81
CA PHE A 61 -14.90 9.18 -8.61
C PHE A 61 -16.18 9.84 -9.11
N VAL A 62 -17.04 9.07 -9.77
CA VAL A 62 -18.40 9.46 -10.14
C VAL A 62 -19.39 9.23 -8.99
N HIS A 63 -18.95 9.55 -7.77
CA HIS A 63 -19.73 9.39 -6.54
C HIS A 63 -19.56 10.64 -5.66
N PRO A 64 -20.56 10.95 -4.80
CA PRO A 64 -20.44 12.04 -3.84
C PRO A 64 -19.28 11.83 -2.87
N GLN A 65 -18.70 12.94 -2.40
CA GLN A 65 -17.61 12.96 -1.42
C GLN A 65 -17.92 12.14 -0.16
N SER A 66 -19.14 12.25 0.36
CA SER A 66 -19.59 11.54 1.56
C SER A 66 -19.55 10.02 1.41
N LEU A 67 -19.90 9.49 0.24
CA LEU A 67 -19.87 8.05 -0.02
C LEU A 67 -18.42 7.54 -0.03
N ILE A 68 -17.52 8.25 -0.70
CA ILE A 68 -16.11 7.86 -0.74
C ILE A 68 -15.48 7.97 0.66
N TYR A 69 -15.82 9.02 1.42
CA TYR A 69 -15.39 9.13 2.80
C TYR A 69 -15.83 7.94 3.65
N GLU A 70 -17.11 7.56 3.62
CA GLU A 70 -17.64 6.41 4.36
C GLU A 70 -16.94 5.09 4.00
N LEU A 71 -16.56 4.93 2.73
CA LEU A 71 -15.78 3.77 2.31
C LEU A 71 -14.36 3.81 2.89
N VAL A 72 -13.71 4.96 2.89
CA VAL A 72 -12.32 5.11 3.36
C VAL A 72 -12.21 5.07 4.90
N SER A 73 -13.16 5.67 5.62
CA SER A 73 -13.18 5.60 7.09
C SER A 73 -13.71 4.25 7.60
N GLY A 74 -14.48 3.51 6.80
CA GLY A 74 -14.95 2.16 7.09
C GLY A 74 -13.87 1.09 6.98
N VAL A 75 -12.76 1.25 7.70
CA VAL A 75 -11.58 0.37 7.67
C VAL A 75 -11.95 -1.08 7.97
N ASP A 76 -12.91 -1.32 8.88
CA ASP A 76 -13.42 -2.65 9.26
C ASP A 76 -14.03 -3.46 8.10
N LYS A 77 -14.34 -2.81 6.97
CA LYS A 77 -14.94 -3.46 5.79
C LYS A 77 -13.92 -3.81 4.71
N TYR A 78 -12.65 -3.47 4.89
CA TYR A 78 -11.62 -3.62 3.86
C TYR A 78 -11.40 -5.06 3.44
N GLU A 79 -11.53 -6.03 4.35
CA GLU A 79 -11.42 -7.47 4.07
C GLU A 79 -12.40 -7.95 2.99
N GLN A 80 -13.51 -7.24 2.80
CA GLN A 80 -14.57 -7.62 1.86
C GLN A 80 -14.22 -7.30 0.40
N PHE A 81 -13.35 -6.32 0.17
CA PHE A 81 -13.16 -5.78 -1.20
C PHE A 81 -11.72 -5.41 -1.56
N ILE A 82 -10.83 -5.22 -0.58
CA ILE A 82 -9.42 -4.89 -0.81
C ILE A 82 -8.62 -6.18 -1.03
N PRO A 83 -7.94 -6.34 -2.18
CA PRO A 83 -7.07 -7.49 -2.41
C PRO A 83 -5.99 -7.60 -1.34
N TYR A 84 -5.66 -8.83 -0.95
CA TYR A 84 -4.63 -9.16 0.06
C TYR A 84 -4.94 -8.74 1.49
N CYS A 85 -6.02 -7.98 1.74
CA CYS A 85 -6.53 -7.75 3.09
C CYS A 85 -7.25 -9.02 3.56
N THR A 86 -6.63 -9.75 4.50
CA THR A 86 -7.17 -11.01 5.02
C THR A 86 -8.04 -10.81 6.26
N LYS A 87 -7.91 -9.65 6.92
CA LYS A 87 -8.70 -9.23 8.07
C LYS A 87 -8.69 -7.71 8.17
N SER A 88 -9.80 -7.13 8.58
CA SER A 88 -9.88 -5.70 8.88
C SER A 88 -10.75 -5.41 10.10
N PHE A 89 -10.37 -4.45 10.93
CA PHE A 89 -11.06 -4.17 12.18
C PHE A 89 -10.91 -2.72 12.65
N ILE A 90 -11.86 -2.26 13.46
CA ILE A 90 -11.80 -1.04 14.25
C ILE A 90 -11.75 -1.44 15.71
N ASN A 91 -10.75 -0.96 16.44
CA ASN A 91 -10.60 -1.22 17.87
C ASN A 91 -11.38 -0.20 18.70
N GLU A 92 -11.32 1.07 18.32
CA GLU A 92 -11.83 2.19 19.12
C GLU A 92 -12.42 3.27 18.20
N LYS A 93 -13.47 3.93 18.70
CA LYS A 93 -14.14 5.08 18.06
C LYS A 93 -14.27 6.23 19.05
N ASP A 94 -14.34 7.45 18.56
CA ASP A 94 -14.63 8.63 19.39
C ASP A 94 -16.12 8.76 19.74
N ASP A 95 -16.46 9.79 20.54
CA ASP A 95 -17.83 10.11 20.94
C ASP A 95 -18.76 10.46 19.76
N LYS A 96 -18.19 10.83 18.61
CA LYS A 96 -18.92 11.14 17.37
C LYS A 96 -19.10 9.89 16.48
N GLY A 97 -18.54 8.76 16.89
CA GLY A 97 -18.60 7.49 16.17
C GLY A 97 -17.55 7.35 15.05
N GLU A 98 -16.60 8.27 14.95
CA GLU A 98 -15.49 8.20 13.99
C GLU A 98 -14.40 7.25 14.51
N PRO A 99 -13.78 6.43 13.65
CA PRO A 99 -12.70 5.54 14.05
C PRO A 99 -11.48 6.34 14.49
N ILE A 100 -10.94 5.99 15.66
CA ILE A 100 -9.68 6.56 16.19
C ILE A 100 -8.56 5.53 16.26
N LYS A 101 -8.88 4.23 16.18
CA LYS A 101 -7.90 3.15 16.15
C LYS A 101 -8.45 1.94 15.44
N GLY A 102 -7.65 1.36 14.56
CA GLY A 102 -8.03 0.19 13.78
C GLY A 102 -6.84 -0.43 13.09
N GLY A 103 -7.06 -1.49 12.33
CA GLY A 103 -5.95 -2.21 11.73
C GLY A 103 -6.37 -3.16 10.63
N LEU A 104 -5.34 -3.67 9.94
CA LEU A 104 -5.47 -4.62 8.85
C LEU A 104 -4.47 -5.76 9.07
N ARG A 105 -4.85 -6.97 8.64
CA ARG A 105 -3.91 -8.03 8.34
C ARG A 105 -3.77 -8.16 6.83
N VAL A 106 -2.55 -8.09 6.33
CA VAL A 106 -2.26 -8.17 4.90
C VAL A 106 -1.41 -9.40 4.61
N GLY A 107 -1.96 -10.27 3.76
CA GLY A 107 -1.29 -11.45 3.22
C GLY A 107 -0.87 -11.22 1.77
N PHE A 108 0.40 -10.91 1.52
CA PHE A 108 0.95 -10.72 0.17
C PHE A 108 2.24 -11.51 -0.03
N LYS A 109 2.21 -12.54 -0.89
CA LYS A 109 3.33 -13.47 -1.13
C LYS A 109 3.86 -14.10 0.17
N GLN A 110 5.01 -13.67 0.66
CA GLN A 110 5.67 -14.18 1.87
C GLN A 110 5.38 -13.30 3.09
N PHE A 111 4.63 -12.21 2.92
CA PHE A 111 4.21 -11.32 4.00
C PHE A 111 2.84 -11.76 4.51
N ASP A 112 2.74 -11.90 5.82
CA ASP A 112 1.48 -12.07 6.54
C ASP A 112 1.61 -11.30 7.85
N GLU A 113 1.21 -10.04 7.81
CA GLU A 113 1.47 -9.08 8.88
C GLU A 113 0.18 -8.38 9.27
N GLU A 114 -0.04 -8.26 10.58
CA GLU A 114 -1.10 -7.46 11.16
C GLU A 114 -0.51 -6.16 11.68
N PHE A 115 -1.10 -5.04 11.29
CA PHE A 115 -0.71 -3.72 11.75
C PHE A 115 -1.91 -2.98 12.30
N VAL A 116 -1.71 -2.35 13.46
CA VAL A 116 -2.65 -1.44 14.10
C VAL A 116 -2.16 -0.02 13.85
N CYS A 117 -3.10 0.87 13.56
CA CYS A 117 -2.87 2.28 13.31
C CYS A 117 -3.75 3.15 14.21
N ASP A 118 -3.21 4.30 14.61
CA ASP A 118 -4.02 5.41 15.08
C ASP A 118 -4.66 6.08 13.86
N LEU A 119 -5.94 6.44 14.00
CA LEU A 119 -6.76 7.00 12.93
C LEU A 119 -7.16 8.42 13.30
N THR A 120 -6.98 9.34 12.36
CA THR A 120 -7.50 10.71 12.46
C THR A 120 -8.49 10.95 11.34
N CYS A 121 -9.76 11.13 11.72
CA CYS A 121 -10.87 11.28 10.80
C CYS A 121 -11.44 12.71 10.93
N ASN A 122 -11.53 13.44 9.81
CA ASN A 122 -12.24 14.71 9.72
C ASN A 122 -13.24 14.65 8.56
N LYS A 123 -14.49 14.32 8.90
CA LYS A 123 -15.56 14.09 7.95
C LYS A 123 -15.98 15.39 7.24
N PRO A 124 -16.22 15.37 5.91
CA PRO A 124 -16.08 14.26 4.95
C PRO A 124 -14.77 14.28 4.15
N GLN A 125 -13.75 15.03 4.61
CA GLN A 125 -12.62 15.43 3.77
C GLN A 125 -11.35 14.61 3.99
N LEU A 126 -11.13 14.06 5.19
CA LEU A 126 -9.82 13.57 5.57
C LEU A 126 -9.89 12.29 6.41
N VAL A 127 -9.05 11.33 6.05
CA VAL A 127 -8.76 10.14 6.86
C VAL A 127 -7.24 9.93 6.86
N ILE A 128 -6.63 9.90 8.02
CA ILE A 128 -5.20 9.61 8.22
C ILE A 128 -5.08 8.34 9.05
N ALA A 129 -4.11 7.50 8.72
CA ALA A 129 -3.73 6.31 9.48
C ALA A 129 -2.21 6.28 9.69
N GLU A 130 -1.78 6.15 10.95
CA GLU A 130 -0.36 6.08 11.34
C GLU A 130 -0.09 4.78 12.11
N SER A 131 0.87 3.98 11.65
CA SER A 131 1.15 2.67 12.24
C SER A 131 1.71 2.76 13.67
N ILE A 132 1.10 2.02 14.59
CA ILE A 132 1.55 1.80 15.97
C ILE A 132 2.41 0.53 16.05
N THR A 133 2.07 -0.50 15.27
CA THR A 133 2.78 -1.78 15.28
C THR A 133 3.94 -1.76 14.28
N HIS A 134 5.12 -2.21 14.71
CA HIS A 134 6.37 -2.05 13.96
C HIS A 134 7.01 -3.38 13.52
N SER A 135 6.32 -4.52 13.40
CA SER A 135 6.97 -5.79 13.03
C SER A 135 7.67 -5.70 11.67
N LEU A 136 6.96 -5.20 10.66
CA LEU A 136 7.42 -5.11 9.27
C LEU A 136 7.94 -3.71 8.90
N PHE A 137 7.24 -2.68 9.36
CA PHE A 137 7.50 -1.29 9.04
C PHE A 137 8.19 -0.58 10.22
N LYS A 138 9.18 0.26 9.93
CA LYS A 138 9.60 1.30 10.87
C LYS A 138 8.50 2.34 11.00
N TYR A 139 7.87 2.70 9.89
CA TYR A 139 6.72 3.58 9.84
C TYR A 139 5.87 3.29 8.61
N LEU A 140 4.56 3.41 8.75
CA LEU A 140 3.58 3.36 7.69
C LEU A 140 2.52 4.44 7.95
N TYR A 141 2.37 5.33 6.98
CA TYR A 141 1.45 6.45 7.00
C TYR A 141 0.61 6.46 5.74
N THR A 142 -0.68 6.64 5.94
CA THR A 142 -1.64 6.79 4.87
C THR A 142 -2.49 8.02 5.12
N GLU A 143 -2.64 8.87 4.12
CA GLU A 143 -3.54 10.01 4.15
C GLU A 143 -4.45 9.95 2.92
N TRP A 144 -5.74 10.07 3.15
CA TRP A 144 -6.75 10.28 2.14
C TRP A 144 -7.32 11.68 2.28
N LYS A 145 -7.13 12.50 1.24
CA LYS A 145 -7.81 13.79 1.06
C LYS A 145 -8.88 13.64 0.00
N ILE A 146 -10.10 14.02 0.31
CA ILE A 146 -11.26 13.86 -0.56
C ILE A 146 -11.89 15.22 -0.75
N ASP A 147 -11.86 15.73 -1.98
CA ASP A 147 -12.41 17.02 -2.36
C ASP A 147 -13.67 16.81 -3.20
N SER A 148 -14.75 17.50 -2.86
CA SER A 148 -15.95 17.53 -3.70
C SER A 148 -15.66 18.30 -4.99
N VAL A 149 -16.12 17.76 -6.13
CA VAL A 149 -16.11 18.46 -7.42
C VAL A 149 -17.51 19.02 -7.69
N ASP A 150 -18.54 18.19 -7.46
CA ASP A 150 -19.96 18.55 -7.46
C ASP A 150 -20.74 17.53 -6.61
N ASP A 151 -22.07 17.62 -6.59
CA ASP A 151 -22.92 16.74 -5.77
C ASP A 151 -22.80 15.24 -6.10
N LYS A 152 -22.25 14.89 -7.27
CA LYS A 152 -22.14 13.52 -7.78
C LYS A 152 -20.70 13.10 -8.06
N HIS A 153 -19.73 14.00 -7.98
CA HIS A 153 -18.34 13.72 -8.31
C HIS A 153 -17.40 14.23 -7.23
N CYS A 154 -16.35 13.47 -6.97
CA CYS A 154 -15.29 13.89 -6.07
C CYS A 154 -13.92 13.47 -6.60
N LYS A 155 -12.88 14.09 -6.06
CA LYS A 155 -11.48 13.69 -6.27
C LYS A 155 -10.92 13.20 -4.94
N ALA A 156 -10.33 12.02 -4.92
CA ALA A 156 -9.58 11.54 -3.78
C ALA A 156 -8.08 11.47 -4.11
N GLN A 157 -7.26 11.94 -3.19
CA GLN A 157 -5.82 11.80 -3.20
C GLN A 157 -5.40 10.88 -2.07
N LEU A 158 -4.75 9.77 -2.42
CA LEU A 158 -4.10 8.85 -1.51
C LEU A 158 -2.61 9.20 -1.44
N THR A 159 -2.13 9.57 -0.27
CA THR A 159 -0.71 9.69 0.05
C THR A 159 -0.29 8.50 0.91
N LEU A 160 0.68 7.73 0.47
CA LEU A 160 1.24 6.58 1.20
C LEU A 160 2.72 6.84 1.45
N ARG A 161 3.13 6.84 2.71
CA ARG A 161 4.54 6.93 3.10
C ARG A 161 4.91 5.75 3.95
N TYR A 162 6.03 5.11 3.68
CA TYR A 162 6.46 3.96 4.48
C TYR A 162 7.96 3.77 4.46
N GLU A 163 8.46 3.11 5.50
CA GLU A 163 9.81 2.60 5.56
C GLU A 163 9.78 1.19 6.18
N PHE A 164 10.27 0.19 5.46
CA PHE A 164 10.48 -1.15 5.98
C PHE A 164 11.71 -1.20 6.90
N LYS A 165 11.69 -2.12 7.86
CA LYS A 165 12.87 -2.40 8.69
C LYS A 165 14.03 -2.99 7.91
N SER A 166 13.77 -3.75 6.85
CA SER A 166 14.78 -4.34 5.98
C SER A 166 15.05 -3.47 4.76
N GLU A 167 16.31 -3.12 4.53
CA GLU A 167 16.76 -2.35 3.36
C GLU A 167 16.48 -3.06 2.02
N LEU A 168 16.57 -4.40 2.02
CA LEU A 168 16.20 -5.19 0.87
C LEU A 168 14.71 -4.99 0.53
N TYR A 169 13.84 -5.03 1.54
CA TYR A 169 12.41 -4.80 1.32
C TYR A 169 12.12 -3.38 0.87
N ASN A 170 12.81 -2.36 1.40
CA ASN A 170 12.71 -0.99 0.88
C ASN A 170 13.06 -0.93 -0.61
N THR A 171 14.13 -1.61 -1.04
CA THR A 171 14.54 -1.57 -2.45
C THR A 171 13.52 -2.28 -3.35
N VAL A 172 13.04 -3.45 -2.95
CA VAL A 172 12.10 -4.24 -3.75
C VAL A 172 10.69 -3.63 -3.75
N SER A 173 10.28 -2.97 -2.65
CA SER A 173 8.96 -2.33 -2.54
C SER A 173 8.74 -1.23 -3.54
N ALA A 174 9.79 -0.49 -3.89
CA ALA A 174 9.71 0.54 -4.92
C ALA A 174 9.21 0.00 -6.26
N LEU A 175 9.55 -1.25 -6.59
CA LEU A 175 9.17 -1.90 -7.85
C LEU A 175 7.69 -2.27 -7.91
N PHE A 176 7.04 -2.50 -6.77
CA PHE A 176 5.65 -2.95 -6.72
C PHE A 176 4.66 -1.95 -6.11
N ALA A 177 5.14 -0.86 -5.49
CA ALA A 177 4.30 0.14 -4.84
C ALA A 177 3.23 0.74 -5.78
N GLN A 178 3.62 1.08 -7.01
CA GLN A 178 2.68 1.60 -8.02
C GLN A 178 1.57 0.61 -8.36
N HIS A 179 1.91 -0.68 -8.43
CA HIS A 179 0.94 -1.73 -8.69
C HIS A 179 -0.05 -1.88 -7.53
N VAL A 180 0.45 -1.91 -6.29
CA VAL A 180 -0.38 -1.99 -5.08
C VAL A 180 -1.31 -0.77 -4.99
N ALA A 181 -0.80 0.43 -5.20
CA ALA A 181 -1.62 1.65 -5.15
C ALA A 181 -2.73 1.63 -6.23
N THR A 182 -2.42 1.16 -7.44
CA THR A 182 -3.42 0.97 -8.50
C THR A 182 -4.49 -0.06 -8.12
N LEU A 183 -4.10 -1.19 -7.51
CA LEU A 183 -5.03 -2.20 -7.03
C LEU A 183 -5.97 -1.64 -5.97
N MET A 184 -5.43 -0.89 -5.00
CA MET A 184 -6.21 -0.23 -3.95
C MET A 184 -7.23 0.72 -4.56
N THR A 185 -6.81 1.65 -5.42
CA THR A 185 -7.72 2.62 -6.05
C THR A 185 -8.82 1.94 -6.86
N LYS A 186 -8.53 0.88 -7.61
CA LYS A 186 -9.53 0.11 -8.35
C LYS A 186 -10.51 -0.62 -7.43
N ALA A 187 -10.04 -1.15 -6.31
CA ALA A 187 -10.88 -1.81 -5.32
C ALA A 187 -11.91 -0.84 -4.72
N PHE A 188 -11.50 0.37 -4.35
CA PHE A 188 -12.41 1.42 -3.88
C PHE A 188 -13.39 1.87 -4.95
N GLU A 189 -12.94 2.05 -6.19
CA GLU A 189 -13.82 2.42 -7.30
C GLU A 189 -14.92 1.38 -7.51
N ARG A 190 -14.57 0.09 -7.57
CA ARG A 190 -15.55 -1.00 -7.68
C ARG A 190 -16.51 -1.00 -6.50
N ARG A 191 -15.99 -0.86 -5.27
CA ARG A 191 -16.82 -0.88 -4.06
C ARG A 191 -17.81 0.29 -4.02
N ALA A 192 -17.42 1.46 -4.51
CA ALA A 192 -18.31 2.62 -4.61
C ALA A 192 -19.52 2.33 -5.50
N TYR A 193 -19.31 1.71 -6.67
CA TYR A 193 -20.41 1.32 -7.56
C TYR A 193 -21.36 0.31 -6.91
N GLU A 194 -20.83 -0.71 -6.21
CA GLU A 194 -21.64 -1.72 -5.52
C GLU A 194 -22.54 -1.09 -4.46
N VAL A 195 -21.97 -0.24 -3.60
CA VAL A 195 -22.71 0.43 -2.53
C VAL A 195 -23.74 1.41 -3.10
N ALA A 196 -23.37 2.21 -4.10
CA ALA A 196 -24.28 3.14 -4.75
C ALA A 196 -25.47 2.44 -5.43
N LYS A 197 -25.24 1.24 -5.99
CA LYS A 197 -26.31 0.42 -6.57
C LYS A 197 -27.24 -0.16 -5.50
N SER A 198 -26.70 -0.60 -4.36
CA SER A 198 -27.49 -1.18 -3.26
C SER A 198 -28.39 -0.19 -2.51
N ARG A 199 -28.12 1.12 -2.63
CA ARG A 199 -28.90 2.20 -2.00
C ARG A 199 -30.09 2.69 -2.84
N LYS A 200 -30.24 2.19 -4.08
CA LYS A 200 -31.37 2.48 -4.97
C LYS A 200 -32.41 1.39 -4.87
#